data_AF-A0A7S1MZS1-F1
#
_entry.id   AF-A0A7S1MZS1-F1
#
_cell.length_a   1.000
_cell.length_b   1.000
_cell.length_c   1.000
_cell.angle_alpha   90.00
_cell.angle_beta   90.00
_cell.angle_gamma   90.00
#
_symmetry.space_group_name_H-M   'P 1'
#
loop_
_entity.id
_entity.type
_entity.pdbx_description
1 polymer ?
#
loop_
_entity_poly.entity_id
_entity_poly.type
_entity_poly.pdbx_seq_one_letter_code
_entity_poly.pdbx_strand_id
1 'polypeptide(L)'
;EYRLLCLSATSIAKYLFVALASINKEILLVLECFKSKALSFKEKKRALETIIDLQNRSEKLGIGIRDRFGASESYGDVVARRLDRMACRRAPGVKNFEGFVRKRLEPALRTFRSAGEQLEDTTGAVSRASNLLRVQIDLDSQEQNDKLVILGTIISVTSFSLTIFQFLDKADLI
;
A
#
# COMPACT_ATOMS: atom_id res chain seq x y z
N GLU A 1 -27.69 6.44 23.70
CA GLU A 1 -26.80 5.50 22.99
C GLU A 1 -26.19 6.04 21.69
N TYR A 2 -26.94 6.70 20.78
CA TYR A 2 -26.40 7.29 19.53
C TYR A 2 -25.12 8.15 19.68
N ARG A 3 -25.02 8.94 20.76
CA ARG A 3 -23.86 9.80 21.03
C ARG A 3 -22.57 8.99 21.31
N LEU A 4 -22.68 7.83 21.97
CA LEU A 4 -21.54 6.96 22.26
C LEU A 4 -21.00 6.34 20.96
N LEU A 5 -21.88 5.94 20.04
CA LEU A 5 -21.50 5.43 18.72
C LEU A 5 -20.81 6.51 17.87
N CYS A 6 -21.33 7.74 17.85
CA CYS A 6 -20.68 8.85 17.11
C CYS A 6 -19.34 9.30 17.72
N LEU A 7 -19.17 9.19 19.04
CA LEU A 7 -17.91 9.55 19.71
C LEU A 7 -16.84 8.47 19.53
N SER A 8 -17.21 7.18 19.59
CA SER A 8 -16.27 6.08 19.31
C SER A 8 -15.86 6.03 17.83
N ALA A 9 -16.77 6.39 16.94
CA ALA A 9 -16.51 6.57 15.51
C ALA A 9 -15.35 7.55 15.24
N THR A 10 -15.40 8.71 15.91
CA THR A 10 -14.51 9.82 15.64
C THR A 10 -13.08 9.54 16.10
N SER A 11 -12.90 8.86 17.24
CA SER A 11 -11.57 8.51 17.75
C SER A 11 -10.88 7.46 16.88
N ILE A 12 -11.62 6.44 16.45
CA ILE A 12 -11.11 5.37 15.57
C ILE A 12 -10.70 5.95 14.22
N ALA A 13 -11.53 6.81 13.63
CA ALA A 13 -11.19 7.47 12.36
C ALA A 13 -9.96 8.38 12.49
N LYS A 14 -9.84 9.14 13.59
CA LYS A 14 -8.64 9.96 13.85
C LYS A 14 -7.37 9.12 13.93
N TYR A 15 -7.42 7.99 14.65
CA TYR A 15 -6.29 7.07 14.72
C TYR A 15 -5.91 6.55 13.32
N LEU A 16 -6.92 6.18 12.52
CA LEU A 16 -6.70 5.69 11.16
C LEU A 16 -6.04 6.76 10.27
N PHE A 17 -6.53 8.00 10.29
CA PHE A 17 -5.93 9.08 9.51
C PHE A 17 -4.46 9.30 9.84
N VAL A 18 -4.10 9.29 11.13
CA VAL A 18 -2.69 9.44 11.56
C VAL A 18 -1.85 8.25 11.09
N ALA A 19 -2.35 7.03 11.24
CA ALA A 19 -1.65 5.82 10.83
C ALA A 19 -1.41 5.78 9.30
N LEU A 20 -2.43 6.09 8.50
CA LEU A 20 -2.33 6.13 7.05
C LEU A 20 -1.41 7.27 6.56
N ALA A 21 -1.45 8.43 7.22
CA ALA A 21 -0.54 9.53 6.91
C ALA A 21 0.93 9.14 7.16
N SER A 22 1.21 8.40 8.25
CA SER A 22 2.55 7.85 8.51
C SER A 22 2.97 6.89 7.40
N ILE A 23 2.11 5.94 7.03
CA ILE A 23 2.40 4.96 5.96
C ILE A 23 2.68 5.68 4.64
N ASN A 24 1.85 6.64 4.25
CA ASN A 24 2.06 7.41 3.01
C ASN A 24 3.40 8.15 3.00
N LYS A 25 3.78 8.75 4.14
CA LYS A 25 5.08 9.41 4.29
C LYS A 25 6.24 8.41 4.15
N GLU A 26 6.12 7.24 4.79
CA GLU A 26 7.12 6.17 4.71
C GLU A 26 7.27 5.66 3.26
N ILE A 27 6.17 5.48 2.52
CA ILE A 27 6.21 5.11 1.08
C ILE A 27 6.98 6.14 0.27
N LEU A 28 6.66 7.43 0.44
CA LEU A 28 7.30 8.51 -0.32
C LEU A 28 8.81 8.53 -0.08
N LEU A 29 9.25 8.39 1.18
CA LEU A 29 10.68 8.34 1.52
C LEU A 29 11.39 7.15 0.85
N VAL A 30 10.76 5.98 0.82
CA VAL A 30 11.35 4.80 0.17
C VAL A 30 11.45 5.01 -1.35
N LEU A 31 10.40 5.55 -1.98
CA LEU A 31 10.41 5.83 -3.41
C LEU A 31 11.42 6.92 -3.80
N GLU A 32 11.59 7.96 -2.98
CA GLU A 32 12.59 9.00 -3.20
C GLU A 32 14.00 8.47 -3.07
N CYS A 33 14.27 7.67 -2.03
CA CYS A 33 15.54 6.98 -1.86
C CYS A 33 15.83 6.11 -3.08
N PHE A 34 14.84 5.34 -3.52
CA PHE A 34 14.95 4.45 -4.68
C PHE A 34 15.27 5.18 -6.00
N LYS A 35 14.75 6.39 -6.18
CA LYS A 35 15.02 7.23 -7.36
C LYS A 35 16.46 7.75 -7.40
N SER A 36 17.15 7.85 -6.26
CA SER A 36 18.53 8.32 -6.23
C SER A 36 19.46 7.26 -6.87
N LYS A 37 20.05 7.62 -8.02
CA LYS A 37 20.88 6.74 -8.86
C LYS A 37 22.19 6.36 -8.16
N ALA A 38 22.18 5.40 -7.24
CA ALA A 38 23.38 4.67 -6.78
C ALA A 38 23.08 3.47 -5.84
N LEU A 39 21.85 2.98 -5.73
CA LEU A 39 21.54 1.91 -4.77
C LEU A 39 22.14 0.57 -5.20
N SER A 40 22.87 -0.07 -4.28
CA SER A 40 23.28 -1.46 -4.39
C SER A 40 22.06 -2.39 -4.45
N PHE A 41 22.20 -3.54 -5.10
CA PHE A 41 21.17 -4.58 -5.15
C PHE A 41 20.63 -4.95 -3.75
N LYS A 42 21.51 -4.98 -2.74
CA LYS A 42 21.14 -5.24 -1.34
C LYS A 42 20.23 -4.15 -0.77
N GLU A 43 20.46 -2.89 -1.13
CA GLU A 43 19.67 -1.74 -0.66
C GLU A 43 18.31 -1.69 -1.37
N LYS A 44 18.27 -2.02 -2.67
CA LYS A 44 17.02 -2.18 -3.42
C LYS A 44 16.14 -3.28 -2.82
N LYS A 45 16.71 -4.43 -2.48
CA LYS A 45 15.99 -5.51 -1.79
C LYS A 45 15.44 -5.07 -0.43
N ARG A 46 16.22 -4.35 0.37
CA ARG A 46 15.77 -3.78 1.66
C ARG A 46 14.62 -2.77 1.48
N ALA A 47 14.67 -1.95 0.43
CA ALA A 47 13.58 -1.03 0.10
C ALA A 47 12.28 -1.79 -0.23
N LEU A 48 12.37 -2.88 -1.01
CA LEU A 48 11.23 -3.75 -1.30
C LEU A 48 10.68 -4.42 -0.03
N GLU A 49 11.54 -4.96 0.84
CA GLU A 49 11.13 -5.54 2.13
C GLU A 49 10.37 -4.51 2.98
N THR A 50 10.83 -3.26 2.98
CA THR A 50 10.17 -2.15 3.69
C THR A 50 8.79 -1.85 3.11
N ILE A 51 8.66 -1.77 1.78
CA ILE A 51 7.35 -1.56 1.13
C ILE A 51 6.39 -2.73 1.41
N ILE A 52 6.87 -3.98 1.43
CA ILE A 52 6.05 -5.14 1.77
C ILE A 52 5.56 -5.05 3.23
N ASP A 53 6.40 -4.62 4.17
CA ASP A 53 5.97 -4.38 5.56
C ASP A 53 4.89 -3.29 5.63
N LEU A 54 5.07 -2.18 4.91
CA LEU A 54 4.06 -1.12 4.81
C LEU A 54 2.75 -1.62 4.22
N GLN A 55 2.80 -2.53 3.25
CA GLN A 55 1.61 -3.16 2.67
C GLN A 55 0.88 -3.98 3.72
N ASN A 56 1.59 -4.84 4.43
CA ASN A 56 1.03 -5.66 5.49
C ASN A 56 0.43 -4.80 6.62
N ARG A 57 1.07 -3.69 6.99
CA ARG A 57 0.55 -2.73 7.98
C ARG A 57 -0.75 -2.08 7.49
N SER A 58 -0.81 -1.65 6.22
CA SER A 58 -2.00 -1.08 5.58
C SER A 58 -3.17 -2.09 5.55
N GLU A 59 -2.90 -3.34 5.15
CA GLU A 59 -3.92 -4.39 5.10
C GLU A 59 -4.47 -4.75 6.48
N LYS A 60 -3.60 -4.87 7.49
CA LYS A 60 -4.03 -5.12 8.88
C LYS A 60 -4.95 -4.02 9.41
N LEU A 61 -4.62 -2.76 9.12
CA LEU A 61 -5.50 -1.63 9.46
C LEU A 61 -6.84 -1.74 8.73
N GLY A 62 -6.81 -2.14 7.46
CA GLY A 62 -8.03 -2.28 6.65
C GLY A 62 -8.97 -3.39 7.12
N ILE A 63 -8.45 -4.57 7.44
CA ILE A 63 -9.26 -5.72 7.90
C ILE A 63 -10.05 -5.35 9.16
N GLY A 64 -9.38 -4.80 10.18
CA GLY A 64 -10.05 -4.49 11.44
C GLY A 64 -11.11 -3.38 11.35
N ILE A 65 -11.00 -2.51 10.36
CA ILE A 65 -11.83 -1.31 10.24
C ILE A 65 -12.98 -1.51 9.26
N ARG A 66 -12.77 -2.25 8.17
CA ARG A 66 -13.80 -2.54 7.16
C ARG A 66 -15.05 -3.17 7.79
N ASP A 67 -14.87 -4.09 8.73
CA ASP A 67 -15.99 -4.72 9.45
C ASP A 67 -16.78 -3.70 10.28
N ARG A 68 -16.10 -2.82 11.00
CA ARG A 68 -16.72 -1.82 11.89
C ARG A 68 -17.36 -0.67 11.12
N PHE A 69 -16.74 -0.23 10.04
CA PHE A 69 -17.26 0.83 9.17
C PHE A 69 -18.44 0.33 8.35
N GLY A 70 -18.34 -0.86 7.73
CA GLY A 70 -19.44 -1.45 6.99
C GLY A 70 -20.69 -1.65 7.85
N ALA A 71 -20.51 -2.11 9.09
CA ALA A 71 -21.61 -2.16 10.05
C ALA A 71 -22.18 -0.76 10.35
N SER A 72 -21.34 0.21 10.66
CA SER A 72 -21.76 1.58 11.00
C SER A 72 -22.48 2.30 9.86
N GLU A 73 -22.04 2.09 8.62
CA GLU A 73 -22.67 2.63 7.42
C GLU A 73 -24.05 2.01 7.18
N SER A 74 -24.15 0.67 7.23
CA SER A 74 -25.42 -0.04 7.10
C SER A 74 -26.44 0.40 8.16
N TYR A 75 -26.00 0.59 9.41
CA TYR A 75 -26.87 1.13 10.46
C TYR A 75 -27.28 2.59 10.18
N GLY A 76 -26.36 3.41 9.67
CA GLY A 76 -26.65 4.78 9.23
C GLY A 76 -27.76 4.82 8.19
N ASP A 77 -27.69 3.94 7.20
CA ASP A 77 -28.69 3.81 6.14
C ASP A 77 -30.04 3.32 6.65
N VAL A 78 -30.05 2.36 7.57
CA VAL A 78 -31.29 1.89 8.22
C VAL A 78 -31.96 3.05 8.96
N VAL A 79 -31.19 3.85 9.70
CA VAL A 79 -31.70 5.02 10.43
C VAL A 79 -32.24 6.06 9.45
N ALA A 80 -31.50 6.38 8.38
CA ALA A 80 -31.96 7.31 7.35
C ALA A 80 -33.29 6.86 6.73
N ARG A 81 -33.41 5.60 6.30
CA ARG A 81 -34.65 5.04 5.74
C ARG A 81 -35.82 5.08 6.72
N ARG A 82 -35.57 4.84 8.01
CA ARG A 82 -36.61 4.91 9.06
C ARG A 82 -37.09 6.34 9.27
N LEU A 83 -36.16 7.30 9.29
CA LEU A 83 -36.48 8.72 9.41
C LEU A 83 -37.32 9.20 8.23
N ASP A 84 -36.96 8.82 7.00
CA ASP A 84 -37.71 9.20 5.80
C ASP A 84 -39.14 8.63 5.82
N ARG A 85 -39.33 7.40 6.32
CA ARG A 85 -40.66 6.77 6.48
C ARG A 85 -41.51 7.39 7.59
N MET A 86 -40.89 7.91 8.65
CA MET A 86 -41.62 8.44 9.81
C MET A 86 -42.36 9.75 9.52
N ALA A 87 -42.09 10.40 8.39
CA ALA A 87 -42.79 11.62 7.95
C ALA A 87 -42.98 12.63 9.10
N CYS A 88 -41.95 12.84 9.93
CA CYS A 88 -42.03 13.62 11.17
C CYS A 88 -42.46 15.06 10.85
N ARG A 89 -43.75 15.36 11.02
CA ARG A 89 -44.30 16.70 10.83
C ARG A 89 -43.71 17.66 11.85
N ARG A 90 -43.40 18.88 11.40
CA ARG A 90 -42.95 19.95 12.30
C ARG A 90 -44.10 20.36 13.23
N ALA A 91 -43.88 20.23 14.53
CA ALA A 91 -44.70 20.93 15.52
C ALA A 91 -44.25 22.40 15.60
N PRO A 92 -45.17 23.38 15.71
CA PRO A 92 -44.80 24.78 15.87
C PRO A 92 -43.89 24.97 17.10
N GLY A 93 -42.76 25.66 16.93
CA GLY A 93 -41.82 25.98 18.02
C GLY A 93 -40.76 24.90 18.34
N VAL A 94 -40.79 23.73 17.71
CA VAL A 94 -39.81 22.64 17.97
C VAL A 94 -39.05 22.27 16.70
N LYS A 95 -37.72 22.06 16.81
CA LYS A 95 -36.92 21.56 15.68
C LYS A 95 -37.44 20.17 15.27
N ASN A 96 -37.54 19.92 13.96
CA ASN A 96 -37.93 18.60 13.44
C ASN A 96 -36.98 17.51 13.97
N PHE A 97 -37.55 16.43 14.48
CA PHE A 97 -36.79 15.30 15.01
C PHE A 97 -35.82 14.73 13.96
N GLU A 98 -36.28 14.60 12.72
CA GLU A 98 -35.46 14.18 11.58
C GLU A 98 -34.21 15.06 11.42
N GLY A 99 -34.37 16.38 11.34
CA GLY A 99 -33.25 17.30 11.16
C GLY A 99 -32.29 17.30 12.34
N PHE A 100 -32.80 17.05 13.56
CA PHE A 100 -31.96 16.89 14.74
C PHE A 100 -31.07 15.63 14.68
N VAL A 101 -31.63 14.49 14.22
CA VAL A 101 -30.89 13.23 14.10
C VAL A 101 -29.91 13.29 12.94
N ARG A 102 -30.35 13.75 11.75
CA ARG A 102 -29.52 13.87 10.55
C ARG A 102 -28.27 14.73 10.83
N LYS A 103 -28.46 15.92 11.44
CA LYS A 103 -27.36 16.83 11.81
C LYS A 103 -26.32 16.22 12.77
N ARG A 104 -26.68 15.18 13.53
CA ARG A 104 -25.76 14.50 14.47
C ARG A 104 -25.12 13.24 13.90
N LEU A 105 -25.81 12.55 13.00
CA LEU A 105 -25.34 11.28 12.43
C LEU A 105 -24.45 11.51 11.20
N GLU A 106 -24.82 12.48 10.36
CA GLU A 106 -24.17 12.77 9.09
C GLU A 106 -22.68 13.12 9.21
N PRO A 107 -22.20 13.91 10.21
CA PRO A 107 -20.77 14.16 10.38
C PRO A 107 -19.97 12.88 10.68
N ALA A 108 -20.53 11.95 11.45
CA ALA A 108 -19.85 10.69 11.80
C ALA A 108 -19.77 9.77 10.58
N LEU A 109 -20.86 9.63 9.82
CA LEU A 109 -20.89 8.86 8.57
C LEU A 109 -19.91 9.43 7.54
N ARG A 110 -19.85 10.76 7.38
CA ARG A 110 -18.89 11.41 6.48
C ARG A 110 -17.45 11.10 6.89
N THR A 111 -17.16 11.10 8.19
CA THR A 111 -15.82 10.79 8.70
C THR A 111 -15.42 9.35 8.38
N PHE A 112 -16.34 8.39 8.53
CA PHE A 112 -16.09 6.99 8.18
C PHE A 112 -15.83 6.81 6.69
N ARG A 113 -16.64 7.45 5.83
CA ARG A 113 -16.46 7.39 4.39
C ARG A 113 -15.09 7.92 3.96
N SER A 114 -14.72 9.12 4.41
CA SER A 114 -13.41 9.69 4.09
C SER A 114 -12.25 8.86 4.62
N ALA A 115 -12.42 8.20 5.78
CA ALA A 115 -11.40 7.29 6.30
C ALA A 115 -11.29 6.00 5.47
N GLY A 116 -12.40 5.49 4.93
CA GLY A 116 -12.41 4.38 3.98
C GLY A 116 -11.74 4.72 2.65
N GLU A 117 -12.07 5.86 2.06
CA GLU A 117 -11.44 6.38 0.84
C GLU A 117 -9.92 6.52 1.01
N GLN A 118 -9.48 7.14 2.12
CA GLN A 118 -8.05 7.31 2.42
C GLN A 118 -7.31 5.95 2.56
N LEU A 119 -7.98 4.95 3.14
CA LEU A 119 -7.41 3.60 3.28
C LEU A 119 -7.24 2.91 1.92
N GLU A 120 -8.22 3.03 1.03
CA GLU A 120 -8.15 2.49 -0.33
C GLU A 120 -7.04 3.18 -1.14
N ASP A 121 -6.94 4.50 -1.05
CA ASP A 121 -5.89 5.28 -1.70
C ASP A 121 -4.50 4.86 -1.23
N THR A 122 -4.29 4.74 0.08
CA THR A 122 -3.00 4.31 0.66
C THR A 122 -2.68 2.87 0.26
N THR A 123 -3.62 1.94 0.34
CA THR A 123 -3.40 0.54 -0.05
C THR A 123 -3.04 0.44 -1.53
N GLY A 124 -3.75 1.19 -2.39
CA GLY A 124 -3.44 1.29 -3.81
C GLY A 124 -2.06 1.90 -4.07
N ALA A 125 -1.67 2.93 -3.32
CA ALA A 125 -0.35 3.55 -3.43
C ALA A 125 0.79 2.59 -3.06
N VAL A 126 0.65 1.85 -1.95
CA VAL A 126 1.64 0.84 -1.56
C VAL A 126 1.74 -0.26 -2.61
N SER A 127 0.62 -0.77 -3.12
CA SER A 127 0.61 -1.83 -4.13
C SER A 127 1.32 -1.40 -5.41
N ARG A 128 1.06 -0.18 -5.89
CA ARG A 128 1.78 0.39 -7.05
C ARG A 128 3.28 0.54 -6.79
N ALA A 129 3.67 1.01 -5.61
CA ALA A 129 5.08 1.14 -5.22
C ALA A 129 5.79 -0.22 -5.17
N SER A 130 5.13 -1.24 -4.60
CA SER A 130 5.63 -2.62 -4.52
C SER A 130 5.88 -3.21 -5.91
N ASN A 131 4.90 -3.07 -6.82
CA ASN A 131 5.02 -3.55 -8.19
C ASN A 131 6.15 -2.85 -8.95
N LEU A 132 6.30 -1.53 -8.80
CA LEU A 132 7.37 -0.77 -9.45
C LEU A 132 8.76 -1.23 -8.97
N LEU A 133 8.94 -1.38 -7.66
CA LEU A 133 10.20 -1.85 -7.08
C LEU A 133 10.55 -3.26 -7.53
N ARG A 134 9.56 -4.16 -7.56
CA ARG A 134 9.75 -5.54 -7.99
C ARG A 134 10.23 -5.61 -9.44
N VAL A 135 9.56 -4.89 -10.34
CA VAL A 135 9.94 -4.81 -11.75
C VAL A 135 11.36 -4.27 -11.92
N GLN A 136 11.74 -3.21 -11.19
CA GLN A 136 13.09 -2.68 -11.31
C GLN A 136 14.17 -3.62 -10.76
N ILE A 137 13.91 -4.30 -9.64
CA ILE A 137 14.83 -5.31 -9.09
C ILE A 137 15.00 -6.48 -10.06
N ASP A 138 13.90 -6.93 -10.68
CA ASP A 138 13.95 -8.00 -11.67
C ASP A 138 14.79 -7.59 -12.89
N LEU A 139 14.65 -6.34 -13.36
CA LEU A 139 15.48 -5.79 -14.45
C LEU A 139 16.97 -5.71 -14.07
N ASP A 140 17.30 -5.23 -12.86
CA ASP A 140 18.69 -5.19 -12.40
C ASP A 140 19.29 -6.60 -12.26
N SER A 141 18.48 -7.56 -11.82
CA SER A 141 18.92 -8.96 -11.70
C SER A 141 19.16 -9.58 -13.07
N GLN A 142 18.35 -9.26 -14.07
CA GLN A 142 18.56 -9.71 -15.45
C GLN A 142 19.87 -9.14 -16.01
N GLU A 143 20.14 -7.85 -15.80
CA GLU A 143 21.39 -7.22 -16.24
C GLU A 143 22.64 -7.86 -15.59
N GLN A 144 22.55 -8.23 -14.29
CA GLN A 144 23.64 -8.95 -13.62
C GLN A 144 23.82 -10.37 -14.14
N ASN A 145 22.73 -11.10 -14.38
CA ASN A 145 22.77 -12.46 -14.90
C ASN A 145 23.37 -12.50 -16.32
N ASP A 146 22.99 -11.55 -17.19
CA ASP A 146 23.55 -11.44 -18.54
C ASP A 146 25.06 -11.18 -18.49
N LYS A 147 25.53 -10.30 -17.59
CA LYS A 147 26.96 -10.06 -17.38
C LYS A 147 27.70 -11.31 -16.92
N LEU A 148 27.14 -12.07 -15.99
CA LEU A 148 27.75 -13.31 -15.49
C LEU A 148 27.83 -14.39 -16.59
N VAL A 149 26.79 -14.52 -17.41
CA VAL A 149 26.78 -15.45 -18.55
C VAL A 149 27.83 -15.06 -19.59
N ILE A 150 27.93 -13.77 -19.94
CA ILE A 150 28.95 -13.28 -20.87
C ILE A 150 30.35 -13.53 -20.31
N LEU A 151 30.59 -13.21 -19.02
CA LEU A 151 31.89 -13.43 -18.38
C LEU A 151 32.26 -14.92 -18.35
N GLY A 152 31.31 -15.79 -18.01
CA GLY A 152 31.51 -17.24 -18.03
C GLY A 152 31.81 -17.77 -19.43
N THR A 153 31.13 -17.24 -20.45
CA THR A 153 31.41 -17.59 -21.86
C THR A 153 32.81 -17.14 -22.27
N ILE A 154 33.23 -15.93 -21.91
CA ILE A 154 34.58 -15.41 -22.17
C ILE A 154 35.64 -16.28 -21.48
N ILE A 155 35.45 -16.63 -20.20
CA ILE A 155 36.38 -17.49 -19.45
C ILE A 155 36.48 -18.88 -20.12
N SER A 156 35.34 -19.47 -20.51
CA SER A 156 35.29 -20.77 -21.18
C SER A 156 36.00 -20.76 -22.54
N VAL A 157 35.72 -19.77 -23.38
CA VAL A 157 36.35 -19.60 -24.70
C VAL A 157 37.86 -19.36 -24.56
N THR A 158 38.28 -18.56 -23.57
CA THR A 158 39.70 -18.28 -23.32
C THR A 158 40.43 -19.54 -22.85
N SER A 159 39.83 -20.31 -21.94
CA SER A 159 40.38 -21.59 -21.47
C SER A 159 40.51 -22.61 -22.60
N PHE A 160 39.52 -22.68 -23.49
CA PHE A 160 39.55 -23.56 -24.65
C PHE A 160 40.65 -23.17 -25.64
N SER A 161 40.75 -21.88 -25.99
CA SER A 161 41.81 -21.36 -26.86
C SER A 161 43.21 -21.59 -26.27
N LEU A 162 43.38 -21.42 -24.95
CA LEU A 162 44.64 -21.69 -24.27
C LEU A 162 45.02 -23.17 -24.32
N THR A 163 44.03 -24.06 -24.20
CA THR A 163 44.25 -25.52 -24.27
C THR A 163 44.65 -25.94 -25.69
N ILE A 164 44.03 -25.37 -26.72
CA ILE A 164 44.42 -25.58 -28.12
C ILE A 164 45.86 -25.10 -28.35
N PHE A 165 46.20 -23.91 -27.85
CA PHE A 165 47.55 -23.35 -28.02
C PHE A 165 48.61 -24.25 -27.35
N GLN A 166 48.34 -24.74 -26.14
CA GLN A 166 49.23 -25.69 -25.44
C GLN A 166 49.34 -27.04 -26.16
N PHE A 167 48.27 -27.48 -26.83
CA PHE A 167 48.28 -28.72 -27.61
C PHE A 167 49.12 -28.58 -28.88
N LEU A 168 49.01 -27.44 -29.59
CA LEU A 168 49.81 -27.13 -30.76
C LEU A 168 51.30 -26.96 -30.41
N ASP A 169 51.61 -26.26 -29.33
CA ASP A 169 52.99 -26.07 -28.84
C ASP A 169 53.68 -27.40 -28.48
N LYS A 170 52.92 -28.38 -27.94
CA LYS A 170 53.42 -29.74 -27.71
C LYS A 170 53.57 -30.58 -28.99
N ALA A 171 52.79 -30.29 -30.03
CA ALA A 171 52.85 -31.00 -31.30
C ALA A 171 54.00 -30.49 -32.18
N ASP A 172 54.33 -29.20 -32.10
CA ASP A 172 55.48 -28.58 -32.79
C ASP A 172 56.83 -28.89 -32.11
N LEU A 173 56.81 -29.46 -30.89
CA LEU A 173 58.01 -29.92 -30.17
C LEU A 173 58.39 -31.39 -30.44
N ILE A 174 57.72 -32.06 -31.40
CA ILE A 174 57.99 -33.44 -31.87
C ILE A 174 58.54 -33.40 -33.29
#